data_AF-A0A2H0MPE2-F1
#
_entry.id   AF-A0A2H0MPE2-F1
#
_cell.length_a   1.000
_cell.length_b   1.000
_cell.length_c   1.000
_cell.angle_alpha   90.00
_cell.angle_beta   90.00
_cell.angle_gamma   90.00
#
_symmetry.space_group_name_H-M   'P 1'
#
loop_
_entity.id
_entity.type
_entity.pdbx_description
1 polymer ?
#
loop_
_entity_poly.entity_id
_entity_poly.type
_entity_poly.pdbx_seq_one_letter_code
_entity_poly.pdbx_strand_id
1 'polypeptide(L)'
;WQDLEAQYKKGDQVKGIVTKFNPFGAFVQILRTGGEKSSKIQGLCHISEFGTKMKMEKTLEIGKEYDFRILSIDPKEHRMSLELLE
;
A
#
# COMPACT_ATOMS: atom_id res chain seq x y z
N TRP A 1 -15.20 6.69 2.53
CA TRP A 1 -14.67 6.17 1.26
C TRP A 1 -15.16 6.93 0.02
N GLN A 2 -16.30 7.63 0.04
CA GLN A 2 -16.75 8.47 -1.11
C GLN A 2 -15.78 9.63 -1.46
N ASP A 3 -15.13 10.27 -0.49
CA ASP A 3 -14.08 11.29 -0.73
C ASP A 3 -12.70 10.73 -1.11
N LEU A 4 -12.56 9.41 -1.01
CA LEU A 4 -11.28 8.73 -1.04
C LEU A 4 -10.84 8.44 -2.48
N GLU A 5 -11.81 8.08 -3.32
CA GLU A 5 -11.68 8.00 -4.78
C GLU A 5 -11.48 9.39 -5.42
N ALA A 6 -11.95 10.46 -4.76
CA ALA A 6 -11.73 11.82 -5.21
C ALA A 6 -10.28 12.27 -4.95
N GLN A 7 -9.71 11.89 -3.81
CA GLN A 7 -8.34 12.26 -3.42
C GLN A 7 -7.26 11.32 -3.94
N TYR A 8 -7.55 10.04 -4.16
CA TYR A 8 -6.57 9.06 -4.62
C TYR A 8 -7.06 8.37 -5.88
N LYS A 9 -6.21 8.38 -6.90
CA LYS A 9 -6.50 7.81 -8.21
C LYS A 9 -5.55 6.65 -8.49
N LYS A 10 -5.98 5.76 -9.37
CA LYS A 10 -5.08 4.76 -9.96
C LYS A 10 -3.92 5.49 -10.63
N GLY A 11 -2.70 5.06 -10.31
CA GLY A 11 -1.45 5.65 -10.78
C GLY A 11 -0.84 6.68 -9.83
N ASP A 12 -1.57 7.10 -8.80
CA ASP A 12 -1.08 8.07 -7.82
C ASP A 12 0.04 7.46 -6.95
N GLN A 13 0.98 8.30 -6.53
CA GLN A 13 2.15 7.91 -5.77
C GLN A 13 1.95 8.27 -4.29
N VAL A 14 2.01 7.26 -3.43
CA VAL A 14 1.69 7.35 -2.02
C VAL A 14 2.80 6.79 -1.16
N LYS A 15 3.04 7.42 -0.02
CA LYS A 15 3.96 6.90 1.00
C LYS A 15 3.25 5.92 1.90
N GLY A 16 3.88 4.79 2.18
CA GLY A 16 3.32 3.74 3.00
C GLY A 16 4.35 3.08 3.89
N ILE A 17 3.94 2.71 5.10
CA ILE A 17 4.77 1.98 6.06
C ILE A 17 4.42 0.51 6.02
N VAL A 18 5.41 -0.36 5.86
CA VAL A 18 5.18 -1.80 5.90
C VAL A 18 4.84 -2.21 7.34
N THR A 19 3.65 -2.77 7.55
CA THR A 19 3.17 -3.15 8.89
C THR A 19 3.28 -4.65 9.13
N LYS A 20 3.15 -5.46 8.08
CA LYS A 20 3.14 -6.91 8.19
C LYS A 20 3.50 -7.58 6.87
N PHE A 21 4.22 -8.70 6.94
CA PHE A 21 4.42 -9.58 5.79
C PHE A 21 3.48 -10.78 5.82
N ASN A 22 3.01 -11.15 4.64
CA ASN A 22 2.18 -12.32 4.38
C ASN A 22 2.83 -13.16 3.26
N PRO A 23 2.51 -14.47 3.16
CA PRO A 23 3.09 -15.33 2.13
C PRO A 23 2.72 -14.92 0.70
N PHE A 24 1.64 -14.14 0.53
CA PHE A 24 1.17 -13.61 -0.76
C PHE A 24 1.54 -12.13 -1.00
N GLY A 25 2.18 -11.45 -0.04
CA GLY A 25 2.53 -10.04 -0.20
C GLY A 25 2.83 -9.31 1.11
N ALA A 26 3.03 -7.99 1.04
CA ALA A 26 3.27 -7.12 2.18
C ALA A 26 2.07 -6.20 2.43
N PHE A 27 1.61 -6.14 3.68
CA PHE A 27 0.64 -5.14 4.12
C PHE A 27 1.35 -3.82 4.40
N VAL A 28 0.89 -2.79 3.71
CA VAL A 28 1.43 -1.44 3.78
C VAL A 28 0.33 -0.53 4.28
N GLN A 29 0.61 0.22 5.33
CA GLN A 29 -0.28 1.24 5.84
C GLN A 29 0.01 2.55 5.13
N ILE A 30 -0.96 3.07 4.39
CA ILE A 30 -0.81 4.33 3.65
C ILE A 30 -0.82 5.50 4.63
N LEU A 31 0.21 6.34 4.56
CA LEU A 31 0.30 7.60 5.30
C LEU A 31 -0.41 8.69 4.48
N ARG A 32 -1.47 9.27 5.04
CA ARG A 32 -2.22 10.34 4.35
C ARG A 32 -1.79 11.71 4.83
N THR A 33 -1.47 12.59 3.90
CA THR A 33 -1.31 14.03 4.09
C THR A 33 -2.67 14.71 3.99
N GLY A 34 -3.52 14.58 5.02
CA GLY A 34 -4.80 15.29 5.00
C GLY A 34 -5.78 14.87 6.09
N GLY A 35 -5.68 15.51 7.26
CA GLY A 35 -6.81 15.98 8.09
C GLY A 35 -7.82 15.00 8.71
N GLU A 36 -8.14 13.85 8.14
CA GLU A 36 -9.27 13.04 8.61
C GLU A 36 -8.88 11.65 9.10
N LYS A 37 -8.71 11.65 10.42
CA LYS A 37 -8.59 10.57 11.39
C LYS A 37 -9.80 9.61 11.33
N SER A 38 -10.00 8.84 10.25
CA SER A 38 -11.12 7.85 10.23
C SER A 38 -10.98 6.64 9.31
N SER A 39 -10.00 6.54 8.42
CA SER A 39 -9.87 5.34 7.57
C SER A 39 -8.43 4.86 7.53
N LYS A 40 -8.14 3.83 8.34
CA LYS A 40 -6.90 3.06 8.24
C LYS A 40 -6.91 2.30 6.91
N ILE A 41 -6.39 2.91 5.85
CA ILE A 41 -6.24 2.22 4.57
C ILE A 41 -5.03 1.32 4.67
N GLN A 42 -5.29 0.02 4.53
CA GLN A 42 -4.24 -0.95 4.26
C GLN A 42 -4.20 -1.20 2.77
N GLY A 43 -3.05 -0.90 2.17
CA GLY A 43 -2.71 -1.41 0.87
C GLY A 43 -2.01 -2.76 0.98
N LEU A 44 -2.15 -3.55 -0.06
CA LEU A 44 -1.46 -4.82 -0.23
C LEU A 44 -0.50 -4.68 -1.40
N CYS A 45 0.79 -4.90 -1.14
CA CYS A 45 1.79 -5.06 -2.17
C CYS A 45 1.95 -6.54 -2.48
N HIS A 46 1.70 -6.95 -3.72
CA HIS A 46 1.70 -8.37 -4.08
C HIS A 46 3.12 -8.92 -4.14
N ILE A 47 3.33 -10.18 -3.73
CA ILE A 47 4.66 -10.82 -3.83
C ILE A 47 5.20 -10.87 -5.27
N SER A 48 4.31 -10.79 -6.26
CA SER A 48 4.64 -10.72 -7.68
C SER A 48 5.60 -9.58 -8.02
N GLU A 49 5.52 -8.45 -7.31
CA GLU A 49 6.43 -7.30 -7.50
C GLU A 49 7.88 -7.66 -7.16
N PHE A 50 8.07 -8.56 -6.20
CA PHE A 50 9.39 -8.97 -5.72
C PHE A 50 9.86 -10.28 -6.33
N GLY A 51 8.96 -11.05 -6.95
CA GLY A 51 9.19 -12.39 -7.47
C GLY A 51 9.34 -13.49 -6.39
N THR A 52 9.89 -13.18 -5.22
CA THR A 52 10.10 -14.17 -4.14
C THR A 52 9.98 -13.52 -2.75
N LYS A 53 9.45 -14.27 -1.77
CA LYS A 53 9.27 -13.82 -0.38
C LYS A 53 10.57 -13.30 0.23
N MET A 54 11.67 -14.01 -0.01
CA MET A 54 13.00 -13.62 0.49
C MET A 54 13.50 -12.30 -0.09
N LYS A 55 13.14 -11.97 -1.35
CA LYS A 55 13.49 -10.70 -1.96
C LYS A 55 12.62 -9.58 -1.40
N MET A 56 11.32 -9.82 -1.23
CA MET A 56 10.40 -8.91 -0.56
C MET A 56 10.88 -8.55 0.85
N GLU A 57 11.20 -9.55 1.69
CA GLU A 57 11.68 -9.32 3.06
C GLU A 57 13.08 -8.66 3.13
N LYS A 58 13.84 -8.67 2.03
CA LYS A 58 15.12 -7.94 1.92
C LYS A 58 14.94 -6.51 1.40
N THR A 59 14.00 -6.30 0.48
CA THR A 59 13.73 -4.98 -0.11
C THR A 59 12.89 -4.12 0.83
N LEU A 60 11.85 -4.72 1.43
CA LEU A 60 10.95 -4.10 2.37
C LEU A 60 11.33 -4.46 3.82
N GLU A 61 11.18 -3.50 4.71
CA GLU A 61 11.38 -3.67 6.15
C GLU A 61 10.15 -3.24 6.93
N ILE A 62 9.74 -4.05 7.91
CA ILE A 62 8.60 -3.72 8.78
C ILE A 62 8.92 -2.47 9.58
N GLY A 63 8.00 -1.51 9.57
CA GLY A 63 8.15 -0.22 10.24
C GLY A 63 8.84 0.85 9.40
N LYS A 64 9.31 0.50 8.20
CA LYS A 64 9.95 1.45 7.29
C LYS A 64 8.97 1.98 6.23
N GLU A 65 9.17 3.25 5.88
CA GLU A 65 8.40 3.95 4.85
C GLU A 65 9.03 3.71 3.47
N TYR A 66 8.16 3.45 2.49
CA TYR A 66 8.52 3.37 1.08
C TYR A 66 7.46 4.10 0.24
N ASP A 67 7.84 4.45 -0.98
CA ASP A 67 6.95 5.05 -1.96
C ASP A 67 6.29 3.94 -2.80
N PHE A 68 4.98 4.00 -2.92
CA PHE A 68 4.16 3.02 -3.62
C PHE A 68 3.29 3.70 -4.66
N ARG A 69 2.97 2.99 -5.74
CA ARG A 69 1.96 3.40 -6.72
C ARG A 69 0.66 2.66 -6.49
N ILE A 70 -0.45 3.38 -6.58
CA ILE A 70 -1.78 2.77 -6.54
C ILE A 70 -2.08 2.07 -7.87
N LEU A 71 -2.23 0.76 -7.86
CA LEU A 71 -2.62 -0.03 -9.04
C LEU A 71 -4.13 -0.10 -9.23
N SER A 72 -4.86 -0.29 -8.14
CA SER A 72 -6.31 -0.38 -8.10
C SER A 72 -6.81 -0.05 -6.70
N ILE A 73 -8.01 0.53 -6.65
CA ILE A 73 -8.68 0.91 -5.41
C ILE A 73 -10.03 0.19 -5.38
N ASP A 74 -10.28 -0.57 -4.31
CA ASP A 74 -11.55 -1.25 -4.07
C ASP A 74 -12.29 -0.58 -2.90
N PRO A 75 -13.15 0.42 -3.19
CA PRO A 75 -13.85 1.18 -2.16
C PRO A 75 -14.89 0.37 -1.40
N LYS A 76 -15.38 -0.74 -1.97
CA LYS A 76 -16.33 -1.65 -1.31
C LYS A 76 -15.68 -2.48 -0.20
N GLU A 77 -14.47 -2.96 -0.45
CA GLU A 77 -13.73 -3.84 0.46
C GLU A 77 -12.72 -3.05 1.32
N HIS A 78 -12.62 -1.74 1.11
CA HIS A 78 -11.62 -0.88 1.71
C HIS A 78 -10.17 -1.33 1.46
N ARG A 79 -9.92 -1.96 0.31
CA ARG A 79 -8.61 -2.50 -0.07
C ARG A 79 -7.99 -1.68 -1.19
N MET A 80 -6.67 -1.60 -1.20
CA MET A 80 -5.90 -1.00 -2.29
C MET A 80 -4.78 -1.94 -2.70
N SER A 81 -4.59 -2.08 -4.01
CA SER A 81 -3.42 -2.78 -4.56
C SER A 81 -2.31 -1.78 -4.80
N LEU A 82 -1.12 -2.09 -4.31
CA LEU A 82 0.05 -1.22 -4.38
C LEU A 82 1.19 -1.91 -5.11
N GLU A 83 1.91 -1.13 -5.88
CA GLU A 83 3.19 -1.46 -6.52
C GLU A 83 4.30 -0.71 -5.81
N LEU A 84 5.43 -1.36 -5.55
CA LEU A 84 6.60 -0.69 -4.98
C LEU A 84 7.24 0.17 -6.07
N LEU A 85 7.47 1.46 -5.79
CA LEU A 85 8.28 2.31 -6.63
C LEU A 85 9.71 2.33 -6.06
N GLU A 86 10.67 1.85 -6.85
CA GLU A 86 12.10 1.83 -6.52
C GLU A 86 12.76 3.20 -6.75
#